data_AF-A0A395M3C6-F1
#
_entry.id   AF-A0A395M3C6-F1
#
_cell.length_a   1.000
_cell.length_b   1.000
_cell.length_c   1.000
_cell.angle_alpha   90.00
_cell.angle_beta   90.00
_cell.angle_gamma   90.00
#
_symmetry.space_group_name_H-M   'P 1'
#
loop_
_entity.id
_entity.type
_entity.pdbx_description
1 polymer ?
#
loop_
_entity_poly.entity_id
_entity_poly.type
_entity_poly.pdbx_seq_one_letter_code
_entity_poly.pdbx_strand_id
1 'polypeptide(L)'
;MNELQNQSMQNGGVQTLEELKRNAEAAKNQARQILIEAEAEAVVAEFDNPAELLRAARKVREAGYDRFECYSPFPIHGMDEAMGLRPSILGYIVFAVGFSGFLFAIWLQWWTNVVDYPLVFSGKPYFSLPTFVPVMFELMVLTSAFAAIIGMFYLNKMPRFYHPMFYSDRFTAKATDDGFFVAIFMWDKKFNVKEIRAFFESIGGKNIEVVHRPIDDAEIEQLVSSQKMEVVK
;
A
#
# COMPACT_ATOMS: atom_id res chain seq x y z
N MET A 1 -16.79 -68.46 5.47
CA MET A 1 -15.68 -67.86 6.26
C MET A 1 -14.75 -67.00 5.40
N ASN A 2 -14.40 -67.43 4.18
CA ASN A 2 -13.42 -66.71 3.33
C ASN A 2 -13.93 -65.38 2.71
N GLU A 3 -15.23 -65.21 2.45
CA GLU A 3 -15.75 -63.96 1.86
C GLU A 3 -15.79 -62.79 2.84
N LEU A 4 -16.08 -63.04 4.11
CA LEU A 4 -16.08 -62.01 5.17
C LEU A 4 -14.66 -61.52 5.50
N GLN A 5 -13.66 -62.41 5.43
CA GLN A 5 -12.24 -62.02 5.55
C GLN A 5 -11.78 -61.17 4.36
N ASN A 6 -12.18 -61.51 3.13
CA ASN A 6 -11.80 -60.74 1.94
C ASN A 6 -12.48 -59.36 1.89
N GLN A 7 -13.75 -59.25 2.33
CA GLN A 7 -14.44 -57.97 2.49
C GLN A 7 -13.85 -57.10 3.60
N SER A 8 -13.39 -57.70 4.72
CA SER A 8 -12.70 -56.94 5.78
C SER A 8 -11.32 -56.42 5.35
N MET A 9 -10.59 -57.18 4.52
CA MET A 9 -9.28 -56.78 3.97
C MET A 9 -9.42 -55.71 2.87
N GLN A 10 -10.46 -55.77 2.03
CA GLN A 10 -10.76 -54.72 1.06
C GLN A 10 -11.24 -53.42 1.73
N ASN A 11 -12.11 -53.50 2.75
CA ASN A 11 -12.53 -52.31 3.50
C ASN A 11 -11.41 -51.69 4.33
N GLY A 12 -10.51 -52.50 4.92
CA GLY A 12 -9.36 -52.01 5.68
C GLY A 12 -8.34 -51.27 4.82
N GLY A 13 -8.12 -51.71 3.56
CA GLY A 13 -7.25 -51.04 2.60
C GLY A 13 -7.81 -49.71 2.08
N VAL A 14 -9.13 -49.61 1.90
CA VAL A 14 -9.79 -48.35 1.48
C VAL A 14 -9.80 -47.35 2.64
N GLN A 15 -10.08 -47.79 3.87
CA GLN A 15 -10.02 -46.93 5.06
C GLN A 15 -8.62 -46.38 5.31
N THR A 16 -7.57 -47.18 5.13
CA THR A 16 -6.18 -46.69 5.23
C THR A 16 -5.80 -45.72 4.12
N LEU A 17 -6.28 -45.92 2.88
CA LEU A 17 -6.05 -44.96 1.79
C LEU A 17 -6.77 -43.63 2.01
N GLU A 18 -7.98 -43.64 2.54
CA GLU A 18 -8.71 -42.42 2.91
C GLU A 18 -8.03 -41.68 4.06
N GLU A 19 -7.56 -42.40 5.08
CA GLU A 19 -6.78 -41.82 6.18
C GLU A 19 -5.45 -41.23 5.71
N LEU A 20 -4.75 -41.92 4.81
CA LEU A 20 -3.51 -41.42 4.19
C LEU A 20 -3.76 -40.15 3.37
N LYS A 21 -4.85 -40.10 2.60
CA LYS A 21 -5.25 -38.89 1.85
C LYS A 21 -5.58 -37.74 2.79
N ARG A 22 -6.38 -37.98 3.83
CA ARG A 22 -6.74 -36.97 4.85
C ARG A 22 -5.51 -36.41 5.56
N ASN A 23 -4.57 -37.27 5.94
CA ASN A 23 -3.33 -36.85 6.60
C ASN A 23 -2.41 -36.07 5.65
N ALA A 24 -2.33 -36.49 4.38
CA ALA A 24 -1.57 -35.77 3.36
C ALA A 24 -2.17 -34.38 3.08
N GLU A 25 -3.51 -34.28 3.04
CA GLU A 25 -4.22 -33.00 2.87
C GLU A 25 -4.05 -32.09 4.09
N ALA A 26 -4.11 -32.64 5.30
CA ALA A 26 -3.82 -31.91 6.53
C ALA A 26 -2.37 -31.38 6.55
N ALA A 27 -1.39 -32.19 6.14
CA ALA A 27 0.00 -31.76 6.01
C ALA A 27 0.17 -30.68 4.94
N LYS A 28 -0.52 -30.78 3.80
CA LYS A 28 -0.52 -29.76 2.75
C LYS A 28 -1.09 -28.43 3.27
N ASN A 29 -2.19 -28.48 4.02
CA ASN A 29 -2.79 -27.29 4.63
C ASN A 29 -1.89 -26.64 5.68
N GLN A 30 -1.20 -27.45 6.49
CA GLN A 30 -0.20 -26.94 7.45
C GLN A 30 0.98 -26.29 6.74
N ALA A 31 1.55 -26.93 5.72
CA ALA A 31 2.65 -26.37 4.93
C ALA A 31 2.24 -25.05 4.26
N ARG A 32 1.01 -24.99 3.71
CA ARG A 32 0.45 -23.77 3.15
C ARG A 32 0.37 -22.65 4.18
N GLN A 33 -0.11 -22.94 5.39
CA GLN A 33 -0.21 -21.93 6.44
C GLN A 33 1.16 -21.40 6.87
N ILE A 34 2.17 -22.27 6.95
CA ILE A 34 3.55 -21.88 7.27
C ILE A 34 4.12 -20.98 6.18
N LEU A 35 3.91 -21.32 4.90
CA LEU A 35 4.34 -20.49 3.77
C LEU A 35 3.68 -19.12 3.79
N ILE A 36 2.36 -19.04 4.02
CA ILE A 36 1.64 -17.78 4.11
C ILE A 36 2.21 -16.89 5.22
N GLU A 37 2.52 -17.48 6.39
CA GLU A 37 3.14 -16.74 7.50
C GLU A 37 4.58 -16.31 7.19
N ALA A 38 5.34 -17.12 6.45
CA ALA A 38 6.72 -16.83 6.07
C ALA A 38 6.82 -15.76 4.98
N GLU A 39 5.90 -15.76 4.01
CA GLU A 39 5.85 -14.83 2.88
C GLU A 39 4.86 -13.67 3.07
N ALA A 40 4.41 -13.45 4.31
CA ALA A 40 3.50 -12.38 4.65
C ALA A 40 4.12 -11.01 4.31
N GLU A 41 3.52 -10.30 3.35
CA GLU A 41 3.92 -8.94 2.99
C GLU A 41 3.23 -7.88 3.87
N ALA A 42 2.00 -8.16 4.32
CA ALA A 42 1.27 -7.33 5.26
C ALA A 42 0.25 -8.15 6.07
N VAL A 43 -0.17 -7.62 7.20
CA VAL A 43 -1.39 -8.06 7.90
C VAL A 43 -2.38 -6.91 7.87
N VAL A 44 -3.62 -7.21 7.50
CA VAL A 44 -4.67 -6.22 7.24
C VAL A 44 -5.88 -6.52 8.11
N ALA A 45 -6.49 -5.48 8.66
CA ALA A 45 -7.75 -5.57 9.40
C ALA A 45 -8.78 -4.60 8.82
N GLU A 46 -10.03 -5.06 8.66
CA GLU A 46 -11.19 -4.28 8.23
C GLU A 46 -11.90 -3.68 9.45
N PHE A 47 -12.42 -2.46 9.30
CA PHE A 47 -13.23 -1.75 10.29
C PHE A 47 -14.53 -1.27 9.63
N ASP A 48 -15.61 -1.19 10.40
CA ASP A 48 -16.93 -0.83 9.84
C ASP A 48 -17.08 0.68 9.62
N ASN A 49 -16.38 1.49 10.43
CA ASN A 49 -16.63 2.92 10.48
C ASN A 49 -15.34 3.75 10.62
N PRO A 50 -15.35 5.02 10.16
CA PRO A 50 -14.16 5.86 10.18
C PRO A 50 -13.69 6.21 11.60
N ALA A 51 -14.59 6.22 12.59
CA ALA A 51 -14.24 6.53 13.97
C ALA A 51 -13.45 5.38 14.64
N GLU A 52 -13.79 4.14 14.31
CA GLU A 52 -13.08 2.93 14.69
C GLU A 52 -11.71 2.88 14.02
N LEU A 53 -11.65 3.16 12.71
CA LEU A 53 -10.37 3.25 12.00
C LEU A 53 -9.43 4.28 12.65
N LEU A 54 -9.95 5.46 13.00
CA LEU A 54 -9.15 6.51 13.63
C LEU A 54 -8.68 6.12 15.04
N ARG A 55 -9.51 5.42 15.82
CA ARG A 55 -9.10 4.84 17.11
C ARG A 55 -8.07 3.72 16.94
N ALA A 56 -8.24 2.87 15.93
CA ALA A 56 -7.30 1.80 15.60
C ALA A 56 -5.93 2.37 15.21
N ALA A 57 -5.89 3.39 14.35
CA ALA A 57 -4.66 4.08 13.96
C ALA A 57 -3.88 4.62 15.17
N ARG A 58 -4.57 5.25 16.14
CA ARG A 58 -3.94 5.70 17.39
C ARG A 58 -3.35 4.55 18.20
N LYS A 59 -4.12 3.46 18.38
CA LYS A 59 -3.65 2.28 19.12
C LYS A 59 -2.45 1.61 18.45
N VAL A 60 -2.45 1.53 17.12
CA VAL A 60 -1.35 0.96 16.33
C VAL A 60 -0.08 1.78 16.52
N ARG A 61 -0.19 3.12 16.46
CA ARG A 61 0.92 4.02 16.78
C ARG A 61 1.40 3.88 18.22
N GLU A 62 0.48 3.80 19.19
CA GLU A 62 0.80 3.65 20.62
C GLU A 62 1.48 2.31 20.92
N ALA A 63 1.15 1.25 20.17
CA ALA A 63 1.87 -0.03 20.22
C ALA A 63 3.30 0.06 19.64
N GLY A 64 3.64 1.19 19.00
CA GLY A 64 4.94 1.49 18.45
C GLY A 64 5.23 0.76 17.14
N TYR A 65 4.20 0.58 16.31
CA TYR A 65 4.38 0.27 14.89
C TYR A 65 4.59 1.59 14.14
N ASP A 66 5.68 1.68 13.39
CA ASP A 66 6.06 2.88 12.64
C ASP A 66 5.66 2.78 11.17
N ARG A 67 5.46 1.55 10.67
CA ARG A 67 5.28 1.27 9.25
C ARG A 67 3.94 0.62 8.96
N PHE A 68 2.89 1.39 9.21
CA PHE A 68 1.52 1.02 8.92
C PHE A 68 0.85 2.09 8.07
N GLU A 69 -0.17 1.68 7.31
CA GLU A 69 -1.01 2.59 6.53
C GLU A 69 -2.48 2.36 6.88
N CYS A 70 -3.27 3.43 6.80
CA CYS A 70 -4.71 3.39 6.95
C CYS A 70 -5.35 3.74 5.62
N TYR A 71 -6.25 2.90 5.14
CA TYR A 71 -6.96 3.10 3.89
C TYR A 71 -8.42 3.43 4.17
N SER A 72 -8.89 4.49 3.53
CA SER A 72 -10.28 4.91 3.57
C SER A 72 -10.70 5.47 2.21
N PRO A 73 -11.97 5.29 1.81
CA PRO A 73 -12.49 5.77 0.53
C PRO A 73 -12.58 7.31 0.45
N PHE A 74 -12.55 7.98 1.60
CA PHE A 74 -12.58 9.43 1.73
C PHE A 74 -11.60 9.91 2.81
N PRO A 75 -11.17 11.18 2.79
CA PRO A 75 -10.29 11.74 3.81
C PRO A 75 -11.00 11.84 5.17
N ILE A 76 -10.39 11.26 6.20
CA ILE A 76 -10.89 11.32 7.57
C ILE A 76 -10.13 12.41 8.33
N HIS A 77 -10.85 13.41 8.85
CA HIS A 77 -10.25 14.47 9.64
C HIS A 77 -9.56 13.92 10.89
N GLY A 78 -8.32 14.36 11.14
CA GLY A 78 -7.52 13.91 12.28
C GLY A 78 -6.81 12.58 12.08
N MET A 79 -6.87 11.97 10.88
CA MET A 79 -6.09 10.76 10.58
C MET A 79 -4.58 11.02 10.65
N ASP A 80 -4.11 12.16 10.13
CA ASP A 80 -2.69 12.53 10.17
C ASP A 80 -2.15 12.59 11.61
N GLU A 81 -2.93 13.18 12.52
CA GLU A 81 -2.61 13.24 13.94
C GLU A 81 -2.71 11.86 14.59
N ALA A 82 -3.70 11.04 14.23
CA ALA A 82 -3.84 9.68 14.73
C ALA A 82 -2.64 8.78 14.34
N MET A 83 -2.17 8.91 13.10
CA MET A 83 -1.01 8.20 12.57
C MET A 83 0.32 8.82 13.05
N GLY A 84 0.33 10.08 13.50
CA GLY A 84 1.56 10.79 13.88
C GLY A 84 2.39 11.25 12.68
N LEU A 85 1.74 11.54 11.56
CA LEU A 85 2.42 12.01 10.34
C LEU A 85 2.91 13.45 10.50
N ARG A 86 4.05 13.73 9.86
CA ARG A 86 4.60 15.09 9.79
C ARG A 86 3.92 15.87 8.66
N PRO A 87 3.87 17.21 8.75
CA PRO A 87 3.36 18.04 7.66
C PRO A 87 4.17 17.81 6.38
N SER A 88 3.48 17.81 5.24
CA SER A 88 4.08 17.57 3.93
C SER A 88 5.00 18.72 3.52
N ILE A 89 6.18 18.36 2.99
CA ILE A 89 7.16 19.31 2.43
C ILE A 89 6.73 19.87 1.06
N LEU A 90 5.64 19.36 0.47
CA LEU A 90 5.19 19.70 -0.87
C LEU A 90 4.95 21.21 -1.05
N GLY A 91 4.40 21.88 -0.04
CA GLY A 91 4.13 23.32 -0.10
C GLY A 91 5.40 24.16 -0.34
N TYR A 92 6.52 23.79 0.28
CA TYR A 92 7.79 24.47 0.09
C TYR A 92 8.37 24.23 -1.30
N ILE A 93 8.21 23.02 -1.85
CA ILE A 93 8.63 22.68 -3.21
C ILE A 93 7.86 23.51 -4.23
N VAL A 94 6.52 23.56 -4.09
CA VAL A 94 5.65 24.35 -4.99
C VAL A 94 6.01 25.83 -4.92
N PHE A 95 6.24 26.38 -3.74
CA PHE A 95 6.66 27.76 -3.58
C PHE A 95 7.99 28.06 -4.28
N ALA A 96 9.01 27.21 -4.08
CA ALA A 96 10.33 27.41 -4.69
C ALA A 96 10.26 27.35 -6.23
N VAL A 97 9.53 26.38 -6.78
CA VAL A 97 9.37 26.23 -8.23
C VAL A 97 8.52 27.35 -8.81
N GLY A 98 7.41 27.71 -8.18
CA GLY A 98 6.58 28.85 -8.60
C GLY A 98 7.35 30.16 -8.61
N PHE A 99 8.15 30.42 -7.58
CA PHE A 99 9.02 31.58 -7.51
C PHE A 99 10.09 31.58 -8.62
N SER A 100 10.67 30.41 -8.94
CA SER A 100 11.59 30.30 -10.07
C SER A 100 10.89 30.57 -11.41
N GLY A 101 9.64 30.14 -11.58
CA GLY A 101 8.84 30.42 -12.78
C GLY A 101 8.50 31.90 -12.94
N PHE A 102 8.22 32.58 -11.82
CA PHE A 102 8.04 34.03 -11.79
C PHE A 102 9.31 34.77 -12.23
N LEU A 103 10.48 34.40 -11.69
CA LEU A 103 11.77 34.98 -12.09
C LEU A 103 12.09 34.69 -13.56
N PHE A 104 11.80 33.47 -14.02
CA PHE A 104 11.96 33.08 -15.42
C PHE A 104 11.07 33.91 -16.35
N ALA A 105 9.82 34.21 -15.95
CA ALA A 105 8.92 35.05 -16.73
C ALA A 105 9.44 36.50 -16.86
N ILE A 106 9.99 37.07 -15.79
CA ILE A 106 10.62 38.40 -15.84
C ILE A 106 11.81 38.37 -16.79
N TRP A 107 12.69 37.37 -16.63
CA TRP A 107 13.89 37.23 -17.44
C TRP A 107 13.56 37.06 -18.92
N LEU A 108 12.61 36.18 -19.27
CA LEU A 108 12.18 35.93 -20.64
C LEU A 108 11.60 37.19 -21.30
N GLN A 109 10.72 37.91 -20.59
CA GLN A 109 10.08 39.12 -21.13
C GLN A 109 11.08 40.26 -21.28
N TRP A 110 11.97 40.45 -20.31
CA TRP A 110 13.05 41.44 -20.41
C TRP A 110 14.00 41.12 -21.57
N TRP A 111 14.43 39.86 -21.69
CA TRP A 111 15.32 39.43 -22.76
C TRP A 111 14.74 39.70 -24.14
N THR A 112 13.50 39.26 -24.37
CA THR A 112 12.83 39.38 -25.67
C THR A 112 12.49 40.82 -26.04
N ASN A 113 11.99 41.63 -25.10
CA ASN A 113 11.50 42.99 -25.39
C ASN A 113 12.57 44.08 -25.30
N VAL A 114 13.70 43.83 -24.62
CA VAL A 114 14.73 44.85 -24.40
C VAL A 114 16.05 44.51 -25.11
N VAL A 115 16.45 43.24 -25.10
CA VAL A 115 17.79 42.83 -25.58
C VAL A 115 17.74 42.28 -27.01
N ASP A 116 16.93 41.25 -27.25
CA ASP A 116 16.94 40.50 -28.50
C ASP A 116 16.24 41.27 -29.63
N TYR A 117 15.01 41.73 -29.39
CA TYR A 117 14.24 42.43 -30.41
C TYR A 117 13.41 43.58 -29.83
N PRO A 118 14.04 44.74 -29.57
CA PRO A 118 13.37 45.88 -28.96
C PRO A 118 12.30 46.48 -29.89
N LEU A 119 11.04 46.25 -29.55
CA LEU A 119 9.88 46.76 -30.29
C LEU A 119 9.13 47.84 -29.50
N VAL A 120 8.84 48.95 -30.17
CA VAL A 120 8.03 50.04 -29.60
C VAL A 120 6.56 49.82 -29.97
N PHE A 121 5.79 49.27 -29.04
CA PHE A 121 4.34 49.13 -29.21
C PHE A 121 3.63 50.37 -28.65
N SER A 122 2.99 51.15 -29.54
CA SER A 122 2.15 52.29 -29.15
C SER A 122 2.88 53.36 -28.31
N GLY A 123 4.19 53.53 -28.53
CA GLY A 123 5.01 54.52 -27.83
C GLY A 123 5.33 54.22 -26.35
N LYS A 124 5.01 53.01 -25.87
CA LYS A 124 5.29 52.59 -24.49
C LYS A 124 6.78 52.28 -24.28
N PRO A 125 7.32 52.44 -23.05
CA PRO A 125 8.68 52.02 -22.74
C PRO A 125 8.84 50.51 -22.94
N TYR A 126 10.04 50.07 -23.33
CA TYR A 126 10.35 48.67 -23.62
C TYR A 126 10.07 47.73 -22.44
N PHE A 127 10.14 48.23 -21.21
CA PHE A 127 9.80 47.49 -20.00
C PHE A 127 8.61 48.14 -19.27
N SER A 128 7.40 47.63 -19.53
CA SER A 128 6.15 48.08 -18.93
C SER A 128 5.61 47.01 -17.99
N LEU A 129 5.86 47.16 -16.69
CA LEU A 129 5.41 46.19 -15.67
C LEU A 129 3.91 45.84 -15.77
N PRO A 130 2.97 46.80 -15.93
CA PRO A 130 1.55 46.46 -16.00
C PRO A 130 1.18 45.54 -17.17
N THR A 131 1.94 45.58 -18.27
CA THR A 131 1.71 44.75 -19.46
C THR A 131 2.27 43.33 -19.29
N PHE A 132 3.29 43.18 -18.44
CA PHE A 132 4.00 41.91 -18.21
C PHE A 132 3.42 41.09 -17.07
N VAL A 133 2.68 41.72 -16.15
CA VAL A 133 2.03 41.04 -15.01
C VAL A 133 1.19 39.82 -15.42
N PRO A 134 0.34 39.85 -16.46
CA PRO A 134 -0.43 38.68 -16.86
C PRO A 134 0.47 37.47 -17.19
N VAL A 135 1.54 37.67 -17.97
CA VAL A 135 2.47 36.59 -18.33
C VAL A 135 3.26 36.10 -17.11
N MET A 136 3.70 37.03 -16.24
CA MET A 136 4.40 36.68 -15.00
C MET A 136 3.54 35.81 -14.07
N PHE A 137 2.26 36.17 -13.92
CA PHE A 137 1.30 35.43 -13.12
C PHE A 137 1.05 34.04 -13.71
N GLU A 138 0.77 33.95 -15.02
CA GLU A 138 0.46 32.67 -15.67
C GLU A 138 1.65 31.70 -15.62
N LEU A 139 2.88 32.15 -15.88
CA LEU A 139 4.07 31.29 -15.76
C LEU A 139 4.32 30.82 -14.32
N MET A 140 4.11 31.71 -13.34
CA MET A 140 4.22 31.36 -11.92
C MET A 140 3.19 30.28 -11.55
N VAL A 141 1.92 30.46 -11.94
CA VAL A 141 0.84 29.50 -11.64
C VAL A 141 1.06 28.18 -12.38
N LEU A 142 1.45 28.22 -13.65
CA LEU A 142 1.71 27.05 -14.48
C LEU A 142 2.84 26.18 -13.89
N THR A 143 3.98 26.80 -13.56
CA THR A 143 5.12 26.09 -12.96
C THR A 143 4.79 25.56 -11.57
N SER A 144 4.02 26.30 -10.77
CA SER A 144 3.50 25.84 -9.47
C SER A 144 2.59 24.63 -9.60
N ALA A 145 1.69 24.61 -10.58
CA ALA A 145 0.77 23.50 -10.82
C ALA A 145 1.52 22.22 -11.23
N PHE A 146 2.51 22.33 -12.12
CA PHE A 146 3.38 21.20 -12.47
C PHE A 146 4.16 20.69 -11.26
N ALA A 147 4.74 21.59 -10.46
CA ALA A 147 5.44 21.21 -9.24
C ALA A 147 4.53 20.52 -8.23
N ALA A 148 3.27 20.96 -8.10
CA ALA A 148 2.30 20.35 -7.19
C ALA A 148 1.96 18.92 -7.62
N ILE A 149 1.64 18.72 -8.89
CA ILE A 149 1.27 17.40 -9.42
C ILE A 149 2.47 16.43 -9.39
N ILE A 150 3.60 16.84 -9.96
CA ILE A 150 4.80 15.99 -10.04
C ILE A 150 5.36 15.75 -8.63
N GLY A 151 5.39 16.78 -7.79
CA GLY A 151 5.83 16.68 -6.40
C GLY A 151 4.95 15.75 -5.58
N MET A 152 3.63 15.83 -5.73
CA MET A 152 2.71 14.91 -5.05
C MET A 152 2.94 13.46 -5.51
N PHE A 153 3.07 13.22 -6.83
CA PHE A 153 3.36 11.88 -7.35
C PHE A 153 4.67 11.33 -6.77
N TYR A 154 5.74 12.14 -6.82
CA TYR A 154 7.05 11.74 -6.32
C TYR A 154 7.05 11.44 -4.81
N LEU A 155 6.46 12.32 -3.98
CA LEU A 155 6.44 12.16 -2.52
C LEU A 155 5.58 10.96 -2.08
N ASN A 156 4.45 10.74 -2.75
CA ASN A 156 3.59 9.59 -2.49
C ASN A 156 4.09 8.29 -3.15
N LYS A 157 5.22 8.34 -3.88
CA LYS A 157 5.80 7.23 -4.64
C LYS A 157 4.82 6.62 -5.64
N MET A 158 3.97 7.45 -6.24
CA MET A 158 3.17 7.13 -7.42
C MET A 158 3.99 7.56 -8.64
N PRO A 159 4.19 6.80 -9.73
CA PRO A 159 3.53 5.57 -10.18
C PRO A 159 4.15 4.30 -9.58
N ARG A 160 3.34 3.55 -8.84
CA ARG A 160 3.71 2.24 -8.30
C ARG A 160 2.73 1.21 -8.82
N PHE A 161 3.17 0.43 -9.80
CA PHE A 161 2.34 -0.61 -10.43
C PHE A 161 2.09 -1.82 -9.53
N TYR A 162 2.99 -2.08 -8.58
CA TYR A 162 2.89 -3.21 -7.66
C TYR A 162 2.90 -2.72 -6.20
N HIS A 163 1.78 -2.99 -5.52
CA HIS A 163 1.62 -2.77 -4.08
C HIS A 163 1.13 -4.08 -3.43
N PRO A 164 1.70 -4.51 -2.28
CA PRO A 164 1.29 -5.73 -1.60
C PRO A 164 -0.22 -5.85 -1.37
N MET A 165 -0.86 -4.73 -1.05
CA MET A 165 -2.30 -4.66 -0.77
C MET A 165 -3.19 -5.12 -1.93
N PHE A 166 -2.70 -5.10 -3.18
CA PHE A 166 -3.48 -5.58 -4.33
C PHE A 166 -3.65 -7.09 -4.38
N TYR A 167 -2.94 -7.85 -3.54
CA TYR A 167 -3.16 -9.29 -3.42
C TYR A 167 -4.36 -9.67 -2.53
N SER A 168 -4.91 -8.73 -1.76
CA SER A 168 -6.16 -8.96 -1.01
C SER A 168 -7.36 -8.68 -1.90
N ASP A 169 -8.18 -9.71 -2.13
CA ASP A 169 -9.43 -9.59 -2.88
C ASP A 169 -10.41 -8.65 -2.17
N ARG A 170 -10.45 -8.71 -0.83
CA ARG A 170 -11.32 -7.85 -0.01
C ARG A 170 -10.92 -6.40 -0.07
N PHE A 171 -9.61 -6.12 0.02
CA PHE A 171 -9.11 -4.77 -0.13
C PHE A 171 -9.47 -4.20 -1.49
N THR A 172 -9.21 -4.96 -2.56
CA THR A 172 -9.47 -4.52 -3.94
C THR A 172 -10.96 -4.27 -4.19
N ALA A 173 -11.85 -5.07 -3.60
CA ALA A 173 -13.29 -4.91 -3.76
C ALA A 173 -13.88 -3.73 -2.98
N LYS A 174 -13.35 -3.43 -1.78
CA LYS A 174 -14.01 -2.52 -0.83
C LYS A 174 -13.27 -1.22 -0.50
N ALA A 175 -11.94 -1.16 -0.66
CA ALA A 175 -11.15 -0.03 -0.15
C ALA A 175 -11.55 1.33 -0.72
N THR A 176 -12.20 1.35 -1.89
CA THR A 176 -12.68 2.57 -2.56
C THR A 176 -14.17 2.85 -2.37
N ASP A 177 -14.94 1.94 -1.76
CA ASP A 177 -16.40 2.08 -1.57
C ASP A 177 -16.76 2.24 -0.09
N ASP A 178 -16.81 1.14 0.66
CA ASP A 178 -17.26 1.08 2.05
C ASP A 178 -16.20 0.58 3.05
N GLY A 179 -15.05 0.12 2.57
CA GLY A 179 -14.03 -0.54 3.39
C GLY A 179 -13.05 0.41 4.06
N PHE A 180 -12.92 0.27 5.38
CA PHE A 180 -11.88 0.95 6.16
C PHE A 180 -10.84 -0.07 6.60
N PHE A 181 -9.57 0.13 6.24
CA PHE A 181 -8.53 -0.86 6.49
C PHE A 181 -7.32 -0.27 7.23
N VAL A 182 -6.74 -1.06 8.13
CA VAL A 182 -5.38 -0.81 8.65
C VAL A 182 -4.49 -1.93 8.17
N ALA A 183 -3.34 -1.59 7.59
CA ALA A 183 -2.32 -2.54 7.19
C ALA A 183 -1.02 -2.27 7.94
N ILE A 184 -0.47 -3.30 8.59
CA ILE A 184 0.89 -3.28 9.11
C ILE A 184 1.75 -4.13 8.17
N PHE A 185 2.89 -3.61 7.75
CA PHE A 185 3.70 -4.22 6.72
C PHE A 185 4.96 -4.90 7.24
N MET A 186 5.48 -5.84 6.44
CA MET A 186 6.71 -6.58 6.72
C MET A 186 7.96 -5.71 6.99
N TRP A 187 7.95 -4.46 6.54
CA TRP A 187 9.07 -3.54 6.70
C TRP A 187 9.10 -2.83 8.06
N ASP A 188 8.16 -3.14 8.95
CA ASP A 188 8.22 -2.76 10.36
C ASP A 188 9.22 -3.65 11.13
N LYS A 189 9.87 -3.09 12.16
CA LYS A 189 10.85 -3.84 12.98
C LYS A 189 10.18 -4.85 13.91
N LYS A 190 8.93 -4.61 14.30
CA LYS A 190 8.14 -5.47 15.19
C LYS A 190 7.20 -6.38 14.40
N PHE A 191 7.50 -6.66 13.13
CA PHE A 191 6.61 -7.44 12.30
C PHE A 191 6.61 -8.91 12.74
N ASN A 192 5.50 -9.34 13.36
CA ASN A 192 5.20 -10.73 13.67
C ASN A 192 3.72 -10.98 13.38
N VAL A 193 3.44 -11.88 12.43
CA VAL A 193 2.08 -12.17 11.93
C VAL A 193 1.13 -12.56 13.06
N LYS A 194 1.57 -13.41 14.00
CA LYS A 194 0.71 -13.91 15.09
C LYS A 194 0.39 -12.84 16.11
N GLU A 195 1.40 -12.04 16.48
CA GLU A 195 1.24 -10.93 17.42
C GLU A 195 0.38 -9.82 16.83
N ILE A 196 0.59 -9.48 15.56
CA ILE A 196 -0.20 -8.46 14.86
C ILE A 196 -1.65 -8.92 14.72
N ARG A 197 -1.89 -10.19 14.38
CA ARG A 197 -3.25 -10.74 14.30
C ARG A 197 -3.97 -10.65 15.64
N ALA A 198 -3.34 -11.12 16.72
CA ALA A 198 -3.92 -11.03 18.06
C ALA A 198 -4.14 -9.56 18.49
N PHE A 199 -3.23 -8.66 18.12
CA PHE A 199 -3.37 -7.24 18.35
C PHE A 199 -4.58 -6.66 17.59
N PHE A 200 -4.74 -6.99 16.31
CA PHE A 200 -5.90 -6.55 15.54
C PHE A 200 -7.22 -7.08 16.08
N GLU A 201 -7.27 -8.32 16.56
CA GLU A 201 -8.45 -8.86 17.25
C GLU A 201 -8.77 -8.05 18.51
N SER A 202 -7.75 -7.67 19.29
CA SER A 202 -7.92 -6.88 20.52
C SER A 202 -8.46 -5.46 20.30
N ILE A 203 -8.18 -4.85 19.14
CA ILE A 203 -8.63 -3.49 18.83
C ILE A 203 -9.98 -3.44 18.12
N GLY A 204 -10.59 -4.61 17.84
CA GLY A 204 -11.88 -4.73 17.16
C GLY A 204 -11.78 -4.87 15.64
N GLY A 205 -10.61 -5.23 15.11
CA GLY A 205 -10.41 -5.50 13.69
C GLY A 205 -11.24 -6.70 13.25
N LYS A 206 -11.95 -6.54 12.15
CA LYS A 206 -12.73 -7.59 11.50
C LYS A 206 -11.96 -8.15 10.32
N ASN A 207 -12.31 -9.39 9.94
CA ASN A 207 -11.83 -10.02 8.72
C ASN A 207 -10.31 -9.89 8.52
N ILE A 208 -9.55 -10.27 9.55
CA ILE A 208 -8.10 -10.10 9.54
C ILE A 208 -7.48 -11.05 8.53
N GLU A 209 -6.76 -10.48 7.58
CA GLU A 209 -6.16 -11.17 6.45
C GLU A 209 -4.65 -11.00 6.49
N VAL A 210 -3.93 -12.10 6.23
CA VAL A 210 -2.48 -12.06 5.99
C VAL A 210 -2.30 -11.96 4.49
N VAL A 211 -1.80 -10.82 4.04
CA VAL A 211 -1.58 -10.53 2.63
C VAL A 211 -0.23 -11.08 2.24
N HIS A 212 -0.21 -11.99 1.26
CA HIS A 212 0.97 -12.64 0.73
C HIS A 212 0.91 -12.63 -0.79
N ARG A 213 2.06 -12.80 -1.45
CA ARG A 213 2.09 -13.02 -2.89
C ARG A 213 1.43 -14.36 -3.23
N PRO A 214 0.79 -14.54 -4.40
CA PRO A 214 0.32 -15.85 -4.83
C PRO A 214 1.42 -16.90 -4.70
N ILE A 215 1.16 -17.93 -3.89
CA ILE A 215 2.06 -19.06 -3.67
C ILE A 215 1.75 -20.12 -4.72
N ASP A 216 2.76 -20.54 -5.47
CA ASP A 216 2.60 -21.58 -6.49
C ASP A 216 2.45 -22.97 -5.85
N ASP A 217 1.55 -23.81 -6.39
CA ASP A 217 1.32 -25.17 -5.87
C ASP A 217 2.60 -26.03 -5.88
N ALA A 218 3.52 -25.76 -6.81
CA ALA A 218 4.81 -26.43 -6.89
C ALA A 218 5.70 -26.17 -5.66
N GLU A 219 5.62 -24.98 -5.07
CA GLU A 219 6.40 -24.58 -3.90
C GLU A 219 5.89 -25.30 -2.63
N ILE A 220 4.57 -25.45 -2.54
CA ILE A 220 3.92 -26.25 -1.50
C ILE A 220 4.34 -27.73 -1.60
N GLU A 221 4.36 -28.28 -2.82
CA GLU A 221 4.75 -29.68 -3.05
C GLU A 221 6.23 -29.94 -2.72
N GLN A 222 7.12 -29.00 -3.02
CA GLN A 222 8.54 -29.08 -2.65
C GLN A 222 8.75 -29.10 -1.14
N LEU A 223 8.01 -28.27 -0.38
CA LEU A 223 8.08 -28.24 1.09
C LEU A 223 7.53 -29.52 1.72
N VAL A 224 6.40 -30.03 1.24
CA VAL A 224 5.81 -31.29 1.73
C VAL A 224 6.72 -32.48 1.41
N SER A 225 7.38 -32.49 0.25
CA SER A 225 8.39 -33.49 -0.11
C SER A 225 9.62 -33.44 0.78
N SER A 226 10.10 -32.23 1.10
CA SER A 226 11.25 -32.01 1.99
C SER A 226 10.98 -32.44 3.42
N GLN A 227 9.78 -32.16 3.97
CA GLN A 227 9.38 -32.64 5.31
C GLN A 227 9.19 -34.16 5.35
N LYS A 228 8.69 -34.79 4.28
CA LYS A 228 8.58 -36.27 4.21
C LYS A 228 9.94 -36.95 4.27
N MET A 229 11.02 -36.33 3.79
CA MET A 229 12.38 -36.87 3.87
C MET A 229 12.98 -36.84 5.29
N GLU A 230 12.44 -36.01 6.20
CA GLU A 230 12.90 -35.89 7.58
C GLU A 230 12.20 -36.89 8.52
N VAL A 231 10.98 -37.33 8.17
CA VAL A 231 10.18 -38.32 8.94
C VAL A 231 10.50 -39.78 8.54
N VAL A 232 11.18 -39.99 7.41
CA VAL A 232 11.55 -41.33 6.88
C VAL A 232 13.00 -41.73 7.24
N LYS A 233 13.74 -40.87 7.96
CA LYS A 233 15.06 -41.20 8.54
C LYS A 233 14.93 -41.57 10.01
#